data_AF-A0A921UEZ1-F1
#
_entry.id   AF-A0A921UEZ1-F1
#
_cell.length_a   1.000
_cell.length_b   1.000
_cell.length_c   1.000
_cell.angle_alpha   90.00
_cell.angle_beta   90.00
_cell.angle_gamma   90.00
#
_symmetry.space_group_name_H-M   'P 1'
#
loop_
_entity.id
_entity.type
_entity.pdbx_description
1 polymer ?
#
loop_
_entity_poly.entity_id
_entity_poly.type
_entity_poly.pdbx_seq_one_letter_code
_entity_poly.pdbx_strand_id
1 'polypeptide(L)'
;MDVKIQKAFDGVIAASPPGQTSDTQDAVMKQRFSVSVTLALAGKTGGEKKIVSLATSYEKAADLVIAAPPADKLKVMKKEFRAVTDAA
;
A
#
# COMPACT_ATOMS: atom_id res chain seq x y z
N MET A 1 11.02 -1.93 -2.84
CA MET A 1 9.60 -1.56 -2.88
C MET A 1 9.42 -0.59 -4.03
N ASP A 2 8.36 -0.73 -4.82
CA ASP A 2 8.14 0.12 -6.00
C ASP A 2 7.97 1.62 -5.64
N VAL A 3 8.45 2.50 -6.52
CA VAL A 3 8.48 3.96 -6.33
C VAL A 3 7.06 4.54 -6.18
N LYS A 4 6.08 4.00 -6.90
CA LYS A 4 4.70 4.47 -6.84
C LYS A 4 4.04 4.10 -5.52
N ILE A 5 4.28 2.89 -5.04
CA ILE A 5 3.79 2.44 -3.73
C ILE A 5 4.37 3.32 -2.61
N GLN A 6 5.64 3.69 -2.69
CA GLN A 6 6.24 4.64 -1.74
C GLN A 6 5.55 6.01 -1.79
N LYS A 7 5.33 6.57 -2.99
CA LYS A 7 4.60 7.84 -3.16
C LYS A 7 3.20 7.81 -2.56
N ALA A 8 2.47 6.71 -2.69
CA ALA A 8 1.16 6.55 -2.08
C ALA A 8 1.23 6.65 -0.55
N PHE A 9 2.22 5.97 0.07
CA PHE A 9 2.42 6.05 1.52
C PHE A 9 2.84 7.43 2.00
N ASP A 10 3.76 8.08 1.30
CA ASP A 10 4.21 9.41 1.68
C ASP A 10 3.07 10.43 1.54
N GLY A 11 2.22 10.28 0.52
CA GLY A 11 1.00 11.06 0.35
C GLY A 11 -0.02 10.85 1.46
N VAL A 12 -0.13 9.63 2.02
CA VAL A 12 -0.97 9.35 3.19
C VAL A 12 -0.43 10.05 4.44
N ILE A 13 0.87 9.97 4.69
CA ILE A 13 1.51 10.63 5.84
C ILE A 13 1.36 12.16 5.72
N ALA A 14 1.61 12.71 4.55
CA ALA A 14 1.49 14.15 4.30
C ALA A 14 0.04 14.67 4.45
N ALA A 15 -0.95 13.83 4.20
CA ALA A 15 -2.36 14.15 4.37
C ALA A 15 -2.89 13.92 5.80
N SER A 16 -2.04 13.47 6.72
CA SER A 16 -2.44 13.24 8.12
C SER A 16 -2.95 14.53 8.76
N PRO A 17 -4.09 14.49 9.48
CA PRO A 17 -4.51 15.61 10.30
C PRO A 17 -3.47 15.96 11.37
N PRO A 18 -3.38 17.24 11.79
CA PRO A 18 -2.54 17.64 12.91
C PRO A 18 -2.87 16.82 14.16
N GLY A 19 -1.85 16.27 14.82
CA GLY A 19 -2.01 15.42 16.01
C GLY A 19 -2.28 13.94 15.74
N GLN A 20 -2.49 13.52 14.49
CA GLN A 20 -2.70 12.10 14.12
C GLN A 20 -1.54 11.51 13.29
N THR A 21 -0.42 12.24 13.17
CA THR A 21 0.71 11.83 12.32
C THR A 21 1.31 10.51 12.76
N SER A 22 1.48 10.29 14.07
CA SER A 22 2.03 9.03 14.59
C SER A 22 1.14 7.83 14.27
N ASP A 23 -0.18 7.93 14.49
CA ASP A 23 -1.12 6.87 14.14
C ASP A 23 -1.16 6.58 12.64
N THR A 24 -1.05 7.63 11.82
CA THR A 24 -0.98 7.51 10.36
C THR A 24 0.32 6.83 9.92
N GLN A 25 1.46 7.18 10.53
CA GLN A 25 2.75 6.53 10.29
C GLN A 25 2.71 5.06 10.68
N ASP A 26 2.14 4.71 11.83
CA ASP A 26 1.96 3.33 12.28
C ASP A 26 1.09 2.53 11.31
N ALA A 27 -0.02 3.11 10.85
CA ALA A 27 -0.89 2.47 9.86
C ALA A 27 -0.15 2.23 8.53
N VAL A 28 0.63 3.21 8.06
CA VAL A 28 1.45 3.08 6.86
C VAL A 28 2.54 2.02 7.04
N MET A 29 3.19 1.96 8.20
CA MET A 29 4.23 0.96 8.49
C MET A 29 3.65 -0.46 8.51
N LYS A 30 2.50 -0.66 9.16
CA LYS A 30 1.78 -1.95 9.15
C LYS A 30 1.42 -2.36 7.72
N GLN A 31 0.95 -1.42 6.91
CA GLN A 31 0.61 -1.71 5.51
C GLN A 31 1.87 -2.05 4.69
N ARG A 32 2.97 -1.31 4.85
CA ARG A 32 4.27 -1.58 4.20
C ARG A 32 4.77 -2.99 4.52
N PHE A 33 4.67 -3.40 5.78
CA PHE A 33 5.04 -4.75 6.20
C PHE A 33 4.17 -5.80 5.53
N SER A 34 2.84 -5.62 5.52
CA SER A 34 1.91 -6.54 4.86
C SER A 34 2.25 -6.72 3.38
N VAL A 35 2.40 -5.64 2.62
CA VAL A 35 2.78 -5.69 1.18
C VAL A 35 4.07 -6.48 0.98
N SER A 36 5.08 -6.22 1.81
CA SER A 36 6.40 -6.85 1.69
C SER A 36 6.34 -8.36 1.94
N VAL A 37 5.60 -8.77 2.97
CA VAL A 37 5.38 -10.20 3.28
C VAL A 37 4.62 -10.89 2.15
N THR A 38 3.55 -10.27 1.63
CA THR A 38 2.75 -10.86 0.55
C THR A 38 3.57 -11.03 -0.72
N LEU A 39 4.37 -10.04 -1.11
CA LEU A 39 5.26 -10.15 -2.28
C LEU A 39 6.33 -11.24 -2.09
N ALA A 40 6.92 -11.35 -0.89
CA ALA A 40 7.89 -12.40 -0.60
C ALA A 40 7.26 -13.81 -0.68
N LEU A 41 6.04 -13.97 -0.16
CA LEU A 41 5.30 -15.23 -0.25
C LEU A 41 4.88 -15.56 -1.68
N ALA A 42 4.48 -14.56 -2.47
CA ALA A 42 4.19 -14.74 -3.90
C ALA A 42 5.43 -15.26 -4.64
N GLY A 43 6.62 -14.74 -4.33
CA GLY A 43 7.87 -15.22 -4.89
C GLY A 43 8.21 -16.66 -4.52
N LYS A 44 7.97 -17.03 -3.26
CA LYS A 44 8.20 -18.40 -2.78
C LYS A 44 7.23 -19.43 -3.38
N THR A 45 5.98 -19.04 -3.65
CA THR A 45 4.90 -19.97 -4.04
C THR A 45 4.61 -20.03 -5.53
N GLY A 46 4.81 -18.92 -6.26
CA GLY A 46 4.42 -18.78 -7.67
C GLY A 46 5.51 -18.22 -8.58
N GLY A 47 6.71 -17.98 -8.04
CA GLY A 47 7.83 -17.44 -8.79
C GLY A 47 7.60 -16.03 -9.32
N GLU A 48 8.50 -15.59 -10.20
CA GLU A 48 8.60 -14.20 -10.66
C GLU A 48 7.31 -13.66 -11.30
N LYS A 49 6.59 -14.47 -12.08
CA LYS A 49 5.32 -14.05 -12.71
C LYS A 49 4.26 -13.66 -11.67
N LYS A 50 4.17 -14.39 -10.56
CA LYS A 50 3.22 -14.06 -9.48
C LYS A 50 3.63 -12.80 -8.74
N ILE A 51 4.93 -12.60 -8.51
CA ILE A 51 5.46 -11.35 -7.94
C ILE A 51 5.09 -10.16 -8.83
N VAL A 52 5.39 -10.24 -10.13
CA VAL A 52 5.12 -9.15 -11.08
C VAL A 52 3.63 -8.83 -11.13
N SER A 53 2.77 -9.85 -11.25
CA SER A 53 1.32 -9.65 -11.25
C SER A 53 0.83 -8.97 -9.96
N LEU A 54 1.35 -9.40 -8.81
CA LEU A 54 0.95 -8.85 -7.53
C LEU A 54 1.49 -7.42 -7.32
N ALA A 55 2.71 -7.15 -7.74
CA ALA A 55 3.31 -5.82 -7.72
C ALA A 55 2.48 -4.83 -8.57
N THR A 56 2.08 -5.24 -9.79
CA THR A 56 1.19 -4.44 -10.65
C THR A 56 -0.16 -4.17 -9.99
N SER A 57 -0.73 -5.13 -9.26
CA SER A 57 -1.99 -4.91 -8.51
C SER A 57 -1.80 -3.88 -7.38
N TYR A 58 -0.69 -3.94 -6.64
CA TYR A 58 -0.38 -2.92 -5.64
C TYR A 58 -0.10 -1.54 -6.25
N GLU A 59 0.51 -1.47 -7.44
CA GLU A 59 0.69 -0.21 -8.16
C GLU A 59 -0.64 0.44 -8.55
N LYS A 60 -1.61 -0.35 -9.03
CA LYS A 60 -2.97 0.14 -9.32
C LYS A 60 -3.66 0.65 -8.05
N ALA A 61 -3.54 -0.07 -6.94
CA ALA A 61 -4.04 0.39 -5.65
C ALA A 61 -3.35 1.70 -5.20
N ALA A 62 -2.04 1.82 -5.43
CA ALA A 62 -1.28 3.03 -5.14
C ALA A 62 -1.77 4.24 -5.97
N ASP A 63 -2.10 4.06 -7.25
CA ASP A 63 -2.69 5.12 -8.08
C ASP A 63 -4.00 5.65 -7.48
N LEU A 64 -4.86 4.76 -6.95
CA LEU A 64 -6.10 5.16 -6.28
C LEU A 64 -5.83 5.97 -5.01
N VAL A 65 -4.83 5.61 -4.21
CA VAL A 65 -4.43 6.35 -3.01
C VAL A 65 -3.86 7.73 -3.38
N ILE A 66 -3.07 7.81 -4.44
CA ILE A 66 -2.50 9.07 -4.93
C ILE A 66 -3.61 10.00 -5.43
N ALA A 67 -4.59 9.47 -6.15
CA ALA A 67 -5.72 10.24 -6.67
C ALA A 67 -6.76 10.63 -5.60
N ALA A 68 -6.82 9.91 -4.48
CA ALA A 68 -7.81 10.18 -3.42
C ALA A 68 -7.63 11.57 -2.77
N PRO A 69 -8.72 12.24 -2.34
CA PRO A 69 -8.65 13.45 -1.52
C PRO A 69 -7.81 13.24 -0.26
N PRO A 70 -7.09 14.25 0.26
CA PRO A 70 -6.22 14.12 1.42
C PRO A 70 -6.88 13.41 2.61
N ALA A 71 -8.09 13.82 2.99
CA ALA A 71 -8.84 13.23 4.10
C ALA A 71 -9.17 11.74 3.91
N ASP A 72 -9.24 11.26 2.67
CA ASP A 72 -9.60 9.89 2.33
C ASP A 72 -8.40 8.99 2.04
N LYS A 73 -7.19 9.54 1.85
CA LYS A 73 -6.00 8.76 1.46
C LYS A 73 -5.73 7.58 2.38
N LEU A 74 -5.81 7.78 3.70
CA LEU A 74 -5.61 6.72 4.69
C LEU A 74 -6.67 5.60 4.57
N LYS A 75 -7.93 5.98 4.35
CA LYS A 75 -9.04 5.05 4.18
C LYS A 75 -8.90 4.26 2.88
N VAL A 76 -8.59 4.93 1.78
CA VAL A 76 -8.37 4.31 0.47
C VAL A 76 -7.17 3.38 0.52
N MET A 77 -6.07 3.75 1.17
CA MET A 77 -4.90 2.87 1.35
C MET A 77 -5.30 1.58 2.08
N LYS A 78 -5.95 1.69 3.25
CA LYS A 78 -6.39 0.53 4.03
C LYS A 78 -7.32 -0.38 3.24
N LYS A 79 -8.18 0.19 2.39
CA LYS A 79 -9.14 -0.57 1.58
C LYS A 79 -8.46 -1.27 0.39
N GLU A 80 -7.82 -0.49 -0.47
CA GLU A 80 -7.33 -0.99 -1.76
C GLU A 80 -6.10 -1.89 -1.59
N PHE A 81 -5.19 -1.56 -0.67
CA PHE A 81 -4.03 -2.42 -0.42
C PHE A 81 -4.43 -3.71 0.27
N ARG A 82 -5.40 -3.67 1.20
CA ARG A 82 -5.94 -4.89 1.80
C ARG A 82 -6.63 -5.77 0.77
N ALA A 83 -7.41 -5.20 -0.15
CA ALA A 83 -8.05 -5.97 -1.20
C ALA A 83 -7.03 -6.73 -2.07
N VAL A 84 -5.89 -6.10 -2.38
CA VAL A 84 -4.79 -6.77 -3.09
C VAL A 84 -4.16 -7.87 -2.23
N THR A 85 -3.90 -7.61 -0.95
CA THR A 85 -3.36 -8.62 -0.02
C THR A 85 -4.28 -9.84 0.12
N ASP A 86 -5.58 -9.62 0.25
CA ASP A 86 -6.57 -10.69 0.46
C ASP A 86 -6.76 -11.54 -0.82
N ALA A 87 -6.36 -11.03 -1.99
CA ALA A 87 -6.45 -11.70 -3.29
C ALA A 87 -5.15 -12.42 -3.73
N ALA A 88 -4.07 -12.34 -2.94
CA ALA A 88 -2.72 -12.82 -3.29
C ALA A 88 -2.47 -14.29 -2.93
#